data_AF-A0A3B9T434-F1
#
_entry.id   AF-A0A3B9T434-F1
#
_cell.length_a   1.000
_cell.length_b   1.000
_cell.length_c   1.000
_cell.angle_alpha   90.00
_cell.angle_beta   90.00
_cell.angle_gamma   90.00
#
_symmetry.space_group_name_H-M   'P 1'
#
loop_
_entity.id
_entity.type
_entity.pdbx_description
1 polymer ?
#
loop_
_entity_poly.entity_id
_entity_poly.type
_entity_poly.pdbx_seq_one_letter_code
_entity_poly.pdbx_strand_id
1 'polypeptide(L)'
;MSKFLLSLVFLFMTSVLFSQNLQFIDGKAYKNNQVFNGEEVIKFEKSNQIKEIKHYQAGLEDGKTLVYHSNGKLKAEHYWKAGLKDGIWVNWDEEGNLIAKAGYQADKKHGQWSIWSSKGQLLYEMHYNNGNKIGLWRQWNEDGKLLNEKQFD
;
A
#
# COMPACT_ATOMS: atom_id res chain seq x y z
N MET A 1 7.17 21.78 68.15
CA MET A 1 8.64 21.56 68.17
C MET A 1 8.99 20.46 67.19
N SER A 2 10.03 20.73 66.41
CA SER A 2 10.55 19.97 65.26
C SER A 2 10.68 18.45 65.45
N LYS A 3 10.33 17.69 64.41
CA LYS A 3 11.01 16.46 64.03
C LYS A 3 11.34 16.52 62.53
N PHE A 4 12.61 16.76 62.24
CA PHE A 4 13.25 16.44 60.98
C PHE A 4 13.49 14.93 60.93
N LEU A 5 13.10 14.23 59.85
CA LEU A 5 13.88 13.10 59.36
C LEU A 5 13.61 12.79 57.88
N LEU A 6 14.70 12.87 57.13
CA LEU A 6 15.07 12.19 55.89
C LEU A 6 14.09 12.17 54.71
N SER A 7 14.44 13.02 53.75
CA SER A 7 14.27 12.83 52.31
C SER A 7 14.51 11.37 51.90
N LEU A 8 13.51 10.76 51.25
CA LEU A 8 13.74 9.64 50.34
C LEU A 8 13.39 10.10 48.93
N VAL A 9 14.44 10.47 48.20
CA VAL A 9 14.42 10.62 46.75
C VAL A 9 14.41 9.20 46.17
N PHE A 10 13.32 8.82 45.50
CA PHE A 10 13.30 7.79 44.47
C PHE A 10 12.59 8.41 43.25
N LEU A 11 13.36 8.97 42.33
CA LEU A 11 13.81 8.35 41.08
C LEU A 11 12.71 8.38 40.00
N PHE A 12 12.93 9.28 39.05
CA PHE A 12 12.35 9.37 37.71
C PHE A 12 11.78 8.04 37.17
N MET A 13 10.50 8.07 36.78
CA MET A 13 10.04 7.29 35.64
C MET A 13 9.29 8.22 34.68
N THR A 14 10.03 9.13 34.05
CA THR A 14 9.65 9.63 32.73
C THR A 14 10.19 8.63 31.71
N SER A 15 9.33 7.79 31.15
CA SER A 15 9.50 7.02 29.90
C SER A 15 8.61 5.78 30.03
N VAL A 16 7.72 5.45 29.11
CA VAL A 16 7.77 5.64 27.67
C VAL A 16 6.33 5.94 27.25
N LEU A 17 6.07 7.13 26.68
CA LEU A 17 4.94 7.27 25.78
C LEU A 17 5.26 6.34 24.61
N PHE A 18 4.85 5.08 24.67
CA PHE A 18 4.98 4.21 23.52
C PHE A 18 4.16 4.90 22.43
N SER A 19 4.86 5.30 21.38
CA SER A 19 4.24 5.76 20.15
C SER A 19 3.14 4.75 19.81
N GLN A 20 1.92 5.22 19.56
CA GLN A 20 0.79 4.37 19.15
C GLN A 20 1.00 3.74 17.76
N ASN A 21 2.16 3.97 17.15
CA ASN A 21 2.53 3.52 15.82
C ASN A 21 3.13 2.11 15.86
N LEU A 22 2.98 1.41 14.74
CA LEU A 22 3.64 0.12 14.54
C LEU A 22 5.15 0.29 14.50
N GLN A 23 5.86 -0.62 15.15
CA GLN A 23 7.31 -0.79 15.01
C GLN A 23 7.59 -1.87 13.97
N PHE A 24 8.55 -1.64 13.09
CA PHE A 24 8.91 -2.62 12.06
C PHE A 24 10.27 -3.23 12.39
N ILE A 25 10.30 -4.55 12.55
CA ILE A 25 11.52 -5.33 12.84
C ILE A 25 11.58 -6.46 11.82
N ASP A 26 12.64 -6.51 11.02
CA ASP A 26 12.83 -7.48 9.92
C ASP A 26 11.63 -7.58 8.97
N GLY A 27 11.03 -6.43 8.64
CA GLY A 27 9.88 -6.35 7.74
C GLY A 27 8.54 -6.76 8.37
N LYS A 28 8.51 -7.16 9.64
CA LYS A 28 7.27 -7.45 10.37
C LYS A 28 6.85 -6.27 11.24
N ALA A 29 5.56 -5.98 11.24
CA ALA A 29 4.92 -5.03 12.12
C ALA A 29 4.72 -5.61 13.53
N TYR A 30 5.02 -4.78 14.53
CA TYR A 30 4.83 -5.05 15.95
C TYR A 30 4.10 -3.89 16.61
N LYS A 31 3.24 -4.21 17.58
CA LYS A 31 2.59 -3.25 18.46
C LYS A 31 2.78 -3.71 19.90
N ASN A 32 3.32 -2.84 20.76
CA ASN A 32 3.64 -3.16 22.15
C ASN A 32 4.49 -4.44 22.28
N ASN A 33 5.53 -4.57 21.43
CA ASN A 33 6.44 -5.72 21.35
C ASN A 33 5.77 -7.06 20.99
N GLN A 34 4.52 -7.04 20.49
CA GLN A 34 3.82 -8.22 19.98
C GLN A 34 3.66 -8.12 18.46
N VAL A 35 3.75 -9.26 17.76
CA VAL A 35 3.52 -9.33 16.32
C VAL A 35 2.13 -8.79 16.01
N PHE A 36 2.06 -7.81 15.13
CA PHE A 36 0.81 -7.11 14.84
C PHE A 36 -0.12 -7.96 13.95
N ASN A 37 -1.40 -7.94 14.30
CA ASN A 37 -2.48 -8.51 13.50
C ASN A 37 -3.64 -7.51 13.54
N GLY A 38 -4.18 -7.17 12.39
CA GLY A 38 -5.31 -6.25 12.27
C GLY A 38 -5.09 -5.12 11.27
N GLU A 39 -5.90 -4.08 11.41
CA GLU A 39 -5.94 -2.96 10.48
C GLU A 39 -5.15 -1.77 11.01
N GLU A 40 -4.36 -1.15 10.14
CA GLU A 40 -3.69 0.13 10.37
C GLU A 40 -4.33 1.21 9.50
N VAL A 41 -4.85 2.27 10.15
CA VAL A 41 -5.42 3.44 9.47
C VAL A 41 -4.44 4.60 9.56
N ILE A 42 -3.92 5.00 8.41
CA ILE A 42 -2.97 6.11 8.28
C ILE A 42 -3.74 7.33 7.79
N LYS A 43 -3.58 8.47 8.46
CA LYS A 43 -4.22 9.75 8.09
C LYS A 43 -3.21 10.71 7.45
N PHE A 44 -3.70 11.72 6.75
CA PHE A 44 -2.87 12.82 6.29
C PHE A 44 -2.38 13.66 7.49
N GLU A 45 -1.15 14.20 7.45
CA GLU A 45 -0.59 14.95 8.59
C GLU A 45 -1.36 16.24 8.90
N LYS A 46 -1.94 16.86 7.88
CA LYS A 46 -2.61 18.17 7.98
C LYS A 46 -4.14 18.08 8.08
N SER A 47 -4.71 16.87 8.05
CA SER A 47 -6.15 16.67 8.12
C SER A 47 -6.51 15.34 8.77
N ASN A 48 -7.72 15.21 9.30
CA ASN A 48 -8.20 13.93 9.83
C ASN A 48 -8.64 12.94 8.74
N GLN A 49 -8.41 13.26 7.46
CA GLN A 49 -8.78 12.39 6.36
C GLN A 49 -7.87 11.16 6.30
N ILE A 50 -8.48 10.03 5.96
CA ILE A 50 -7.77 8.76 5.76
C ILE A 50 -6.91 8.88 4.50
N LYS A 51 -5.64 8.51 4.63
CA LYS A 51 -4.69 8.38 3.54
C LYS A 51 -4.59 6.94 3.07
N GLU A 52 -4.57 6.00 4.02
CA GLU A 52 -4.34 4.59 3.72
C GLU A 52 -4.94 3.69 4.80
N ILE A 53 -5.45 2.53 4.38
CA ILE A 53 -5.92 1.44 5.25
C ILE A 53 -5.14 0.19 4.84
N LYS A 54 -4.38 -0.37 5.77
CA LYS A 54 -3.58 -1.59 5.58
C LYS A 54 -4.06 -2.70 6.49
N HIS A 55 -4.00 -3.93 6.02
CA HIS A 55 -4.34 -5.11 6.81
C HIS A 55 -3.09 -5.96 7.01
N TYR A 56 -2.89 -6.44 8.25
CA TYR A 56 -1.74 -7.25 8.62
C TYR A 56 -2.18 -8.57 9.24
N GLN A 57 -1.48 -9.64 8.86
CA GLN A 57 -1.52 -10.95 9.49
C GLN A 57 -0.09 -11.42 9.78
N ALA A 58 0.15 -11.89 11.01
CA ALA A 58 1.48 -12.30 11.49
C ALA A 58 2.58 -11.23 11.26
N GLY A 59 2.20 -9.95 11.37
CA GLY A 59 3.08 -8.80 11.18
C GLY A 59 3.35 -8.45 9.72
N LEU A 60 2.80 -9.17 8.75
CA LEU A 60 3.00 -8.92 7.31
C LEU A 60 1.71 -8.38 6.70
N GLU A 61 1.81 -7.51 5.68
CA GLU A 61 0.62 -7.06 4.94
C GLU A 61 -0.09 -8.28 4.32
N ASP A 62 -1.38 -8.44 4.61
CA ASP A 62 -2.17 -9.57 4.14
C ASP A 62 -3.61 -9.11 3.90
N GLY A 63 -4.09 -9.32 2.67
CA GLY A 63 -5.38 -8.85 2.21
C GLY A 63 -5.28 -7.53 1.44
N LYS A 64 -6.35 -6.74 1.51
CA LYS A 64 -6.53 -5.54 0.70
C LYS A 64 -5.91 -4.33 1.38
N THR A 65 -5.17 -3.51 0.64
CA THR A 65 -4.73 -2.17 1.07
C THR A 65 -5.48 -1.12 0.24
N LEU A 66 -6.09 -0.15 0.90
CA LEU A 66 -6.82 0.96 0.26
C LEU A 66 -6.02 2.25 0.45
N VAL A 67 -5.77 2.96 -0.64
CA VAL A 67 -5.09 4.26 -0.63
C VAL A 67 -6.06 5.32 -1.13
N TYR A 68 -6.09 6.48 -0.50
CA TYR A 68 -6.97 7.59 -0.83
C TYR A 68 -6.18 8.83 -1.25
N HIS A 69 -6.77 9.62 -2.15
CA HIS A 69 -6.32 10.97 -2.45
C HIS A 69 -6.71 11.92 -1.31
N SER A 70 -6.07 13.09 -1.23
CA SER A 70 -6.39 14.11 -0.22
C SER A 70 -7.82 14.65 -0.35
N ASN A 71 -8.43 14.51 -1.52
CA ASN A 71 -9.84 14.83 -1.75
C ASN A 71 -10.82 13.73 -1.26
N GLY A 72 -10.30 12.64 -0.68
CA GLY A 72 -11.08 11.53 -0.12
C GLY A 72 -11.51 10.46 -1.13
N LYS A 73 -11.24 10.62 -2.42
CA LYS A 73 -11.52 9.58 -3.43
C LYS A 73 -10.48 8.46 -3.36
N LEU A 74 -10.89 7.26 -3.76
CA LEU A 74 -10.00 6.10 -3.80
C LEU A 74 -8.91 6.34 -4.86
N LYS A 75 -7.66 6.23 -4.44
CA LYS A 75 -6.46 6.33 -5.27
C LYS A 75 -5.99 4.96 -5.74
N ALA A 76 -6.03 3.97 -4.85
CA ALA A 76 -5.57 2.64 -5.19
C ALA A 76 -6.20 1.54 -4.32
N GLU A 77 -6.30 0.36 -4.92
CA GLU A 77 -6.69 -0.88 -4.27
C GLU A 77 -5.61 -1.90 -4.61
N HIS A 78 -4.84 -2.28 -3.60
CA HIS A 78 -3.72 -3.21 -3.71
C HIS A 78 -4.02 -4.46 -2.90
N TYR A 79 -3.45 -5.58 -3.32
CA TYR A 79 -3.65 -6.86 -2.65
C TYR A 79 -2.31 -7.50 -2.30
N TRP A 80 -2.27 -8.04 -1.09
CA TRP A 80 -1.11 -8.60 -0.44
C TRP A 80 -1.42 -9.98 0.10
N LYS A 81 -0.40 -10.83 0.15
CA LYS A 81 -0.45 -12.13 0.80
C LYS A 81 0.90 -12.39 1.46
N ALA A 82 0.89 -12.52 2.78
CA ALA A 82 2.10 -12.69 3.58
C ALA A 82 3.24 -11.70 3.21
N GLY A 83 2.90 -10.43 3.01
CA GLY A 83 3.83 -9.34 2.70
C GLY A 83 4.25 -9.23 1.24
N LEU A 84 3.78 -10.12 0.37
CA LEU A 84 4.07 -10.10 -1.07
C LEU A 84 2.86 -9.57 -1.85
N LYS A 85 3.10 -8.88 -2.97
CA LYS A 85 2.03 -8.47 -3.88
C LYS A 85 1.37 -9.71 -4.49
N ASP A 86 0.05 -9.80 -4.39
CA ASP A 86 -0.70 -10.95 -4.86
C ASP A 86 -2.11 -10.52 -5.28
N GLY A 87 -2.54 -10.85 -6.49
CA GLY A 87 -3.83 -10.44 -7.03
C GLY A 87 -3.78 -9.19 -7.90
N ILE A 88 -4.94 -8.55 -8.07
CA ILE A 88 -5.15 -7.46 -9.03
C ILE A 88 -5.03 -6.10 -8.34
N TRP A 89 -4.04 -5.32 -8.73
CA TRP A 89 -3.82 -3.96 -8.26
C TRP A 89 -4.49 -2.97 -9.20
N VAL A 90 -5.24 -2.03 -8.63
CA VAL A 90 -6.00 -1.02 -9.37
C VAL A 90 -5.63 0.37 -8.87
N ASN A 91 -5.48 1.33 -9.79
CA ASN A 91 -5.19 2.72 -9.44
C ASN A 91 -6.10 3.68 -10.22
N TRP A 92 -6.47 4.76 -9.56
CA TRP A 92 -7.32 5.82 -10.08
C TRP A 92 -6.66 7.20 -9.92
N ASP A 93 -6.97 8.13 -10.82
CA ASP A 93 -6.56 9.54 -10.69
C ASP A 93 -7.40 10.30 -9.64
N GLU A 94 -7.11 11.59 -9.45
CA GLU A 94 -7.80 12.42 -8.45
C GLU A 94 -9.28 12.65 -8.79
N GLU A 95 -9.66 12.51 -10.06
CA GLU A 95 -11.03 12.60 -10.54
C GLU A 95 -11.80 11.29 -10.30
N GLY A 96 -11.09 10.17 -10.12
CA GLY A 96 -11.65 8.83 -9.93
C GLY A 96 -11.68 7.99 -11.20
N ASN A 97 -10.99 8.42 -12.26
CA ASN A 97 -10.86 7.66 -13.50
C ASN A 97 -9.83 6.54 -13.31
N LEU A 98 -10.12 5.36 -13.86
CA LEU A 98 -9.19 4.24 -13.85
C LEU A 98 -7.96 4.57 -14.71
N ILE A 99 -6.76 4.47 -14.14
CA ILE A 99 -5.51 4.75 -14.85
C ILE A 99 -4.58 3.55 -14.95
N ALA A 100 -4.71 2.54 -14.08
CA ALA A 100 -3.93 1.32 -14.18
C ALA A 100 -4.59 0.12 -13.52
N LYS A 101 -4.38 -1.05 -14.12
CA LYS A 101 -4.75 -2.37 -13.60
C LYS A 101 -3.60 -3.33 -13.86
N ALA A 102 -3.11 -3.99 -12.82
CA ALA A 102 -1.90 -4.80 -12.89
C ALA A 102 -2.06 -6.06 -12.03
N GLY A 103 -1.86 -7.23 -12.62
CA GLY A 103 -1.86 -8.48 -11.87
C GLY A 103 -0.47 -8.84 -11.33
N TYR A 104 -0.46 -9.39 -10.11
CA TYR A 104 0.71 -9.90 -9.42
C TYR A 104 0.44 -11.29 -8.83
N GLN A 105 1.50 -12.08 -8.71
CA GLN A 105 1.51 -13.34 -7.97
C GLN A 105 2.87 -13.46 -7.27
N ALA A 106 2.88 -13.45 -5.94
CA ALA A 106 4.08 -13.46 -5.12
C ALA A 106 5.18 -12.49 -5.62
N ASP A 107 4.86 -11.19 -5.67
CA ASP A 107 5.68 -10.07 -6.17
C ASP A 107 5.99 -10.06 -7.67
N LYS A 108 5.72 -11.14 -8.40
CA LYS A 108 5.97 -11.22 -9.84
C LYS A 108 4.77 -10.69 -10.60
N LYS A 109 5.03 -9.95 -11.69
CA LYS A 109 3.98 -9.55 -12.63
C LYS A 109 3.33 -10.80 -13.21
N HIS A 110 2.01 -10.85 -13.19
CA HIS A 110 1.27 -12.02 -13.66
C HIS A 110 -0.07 -11.58 -14.27
N GLY A 111 -0.45 -12.16 -15.41
CA GLY A 111 -1.66 -11.81 -16.13
C GLY A 111 -1.57 -10.50 -16.92
N GLN A 112 -2.73 -9.92 -17.22
CA GLN A 112 -2.86 -8.72 -18.03
C GLN A 112 -2.57 -7.46 -17.21
N TRP A 113 -1.87 -6.53 -17.86
CA TRP A 113 -1.56 -5.20 -17.37
C TRP A 113 -2.11 -4.19 -18.37
N SER A 114 -2.85 -3.21 -17.84
CA SER A 114 -3.49 -2.18 -18.64
C SER A 114 -3.25 -0.81 -18.01
N ILE A 115 -2.98 0.17 -18.86
CA ILE A 115 -2.80 1.58 -18.48
C ILE A 115 -3.71 2.43 -19.36
N TRP A 116 -4.42 3.36 -18.75
CA TRP A 116 -5.34 4.26 -19.44
C TRP A 116 -4.93 5.72 -19.23
N SER A 117 -5.33 6.59 -20.15
CA SER A 117 -5.27 8.04 -19.95
C SER A 117 -6.36 8.50 -18.98
N SER A 118 -6.29 9.75 -18.50
CA SER A 118 -7.35 10.36 -17.69
C SER A 118 -8.69 10.49 -18.43
N LYS A 119 -8.69 10.39 -19.78
CA LYS A 119 -9.90 10.36 -20.61
C LYS A 119 -10.46 8.94 -20.78
N GLY A 120 -9.83 7.93 -20.19
CA GLY A 120 -10.23 6.52 -20.29
C GLY A 120 -9.74 5.80 -21.56
N GLN A 121 -8.89 6.43 -22.38
CA GLN A 121 -8.30 5.77 -23.55
C GLN A 121 -7.25 4.76 -23.10
N LEU A 122 -7.35 3.51 -23.56
CA LEU A 122 -6.33 2.50 -23.33
C LEU A 122 -5.04 2.92 -24.04
N LEU A 123 -3.95 3.05 -23.27
CA LEU A 123 -2.64 3.46 -23.76
C LEU A 123 -1.68 2.28 -23.87
N TYR A 124 -1.78 1.31 -22.95
CA TYR A 124 -0.95 0.11 -22.95
C TYR A 124 -1.75 -1.11 -22.56
N GLU A 125 -1.48 -2.21 -23.25
CA GLU A 125 -1.93 -3.55 -22.90
C GLU A 125 -0.72 -4.47 -22.98
N MET A 126 -0.45 -5.18 -21.90
CA MET A 126 0.71 -6.04 -21.73
C MET A 126 0.30 -7.31 -21.03
N HIS A 127 1.00 -8.40 -21.30
CA HIS A 127 0.75 -9.69 -20.66
C HIS A 127 2.04 -10.23 -20.05
N TYR A 128 1.91 -10.77 -18.84
CA TYR A 128 3.02 -11.34 -18.10
C TYR A 128 2.69 -12.73 -17.55
N ASN A 129 3.70 -13.58 -17.47
CA ASN A 129 3.63 -14.83 -16.72
C ASN A 129 4.87 -14.92 -15.83
N ASN A 130 4.67 -14.83 -14.51
CA ASN A 130 5.72 -14.91 -13.51
C ASN A 130 6.90 -13.96 -13.77
N GLY A 131 6.59 -12.72 -14.17
CA GLY A 131 7.56 -11.67 -14.47
C GLY A 131 8.03 -11.63 -15.92
N ASN A 132 7.86 -12.71 -16.68
CA ASN A 132 8.23 -12.77 -18.08
C ASN A 132 7.17 -12.11 -18.95
N LYS A 133 7.61 -11.35 -19.96
CA LYS A 133 6.73 -10.77 -20.98
C LYS A 133 6.28 -11.92 -21.89
N ILE A 134 4.97 -12.07 -22.06
CA ILE A 134 4.39 -13.08 -22.94
C ILE A 134 3.31 -12.45 -23.79
N GLY A 135 2.90 -13.14 -24.84
CA GLY A 135 1.74 -12.76 -25.65
C GLY A 135 1.91 -11.42 -26.34
N LEU A 136 0.78 -10.80 -26.65
CA LEU A 136 0.74 -9.57 -27.44
C LEU A 136 0.77 -8.35 -26.52
N TRP A 137 1.71 -7.46 -26.82
CA TRP A 137 1.84 -6.17 -26.17
C TRP A 137 1.51 -5.08 -27.16
N ARG A 138 0.67 -4.14 -26.75
CA ARG A 138 0.18 -3.07 -27.59
C ARG A 138 0.28 -1.73 -26.89
N GLN A 139 0.51 -0.71 -27.70
CA GLN A 139 0.55 0.68 -27.29
C GLN A 139 -0.28 1.52 -28.25
N TRP A 140 -1.12 2.40 -27.70
CA TRP A 140 -1.93 3.35 -28.45
C TRP A 140 -1.63 4.78 -28.00
N ASN A 141 -1.95 5.75 -28.85
CA ASN A 141 -1.95 7.17 -28.48
C ASN A 141 -3.29 7.58 -27.82
N GLU A 142 -3.42 8.86 -27.45
CA GLU A 142 -4.66 9.39 -26.84
C GLU A 142 -5.88 9.37 -27.76
N ASP A 143 -5.69 9.31 -29.08
CA ASP A 143 -6.78 9.21 -30.06
C ASP A 143 -7.19 7.75 -30.34
N GLY A 144 -6.56 6.78 -29.65
CA GLY A 144 -6.79 5.35 -29.84
C GLY A 144 -6.11 4.76 -31.08
N LYS A 145 -5.22 5.50 -31.74
CA LYS A 145 -4.40 4.98 -32.83
C LYS A 145 -3.31 4.07 -32.28
N LEU A 146 -3.24 2.84 -32.80
CA LEU A 146 -2.17 1.89 -32.49
C LEU A 146 -0.82 2.47 -32.94
N LEU A 147 0.12 2.60 -32.01
CA LEU A 147 1.47 3.09 -32.25
C LEU A 147 2.47 1.95 -32.39
N ASN A 148 2.30 0.90 -31.57
CA ASN A 148 3.24 -0.21 -31.52
C ASN A 148 2.51 -1.49 -31.12
N GLU A 149 2.95 -2.60 -31.70
CA GLU A 149 2.53 -3.95 -31.35
C GLU A 149 3.75 -4.87 -31.37
N LYS A 150 3.89 -5.71 -30.35
CA LYS A 150 4.97 -6.69 -30.24
C LYS A 150 4.49 -7.99 -29.65
N GLN A 151 4.75 -9.08 -30.36
CA GLN A 151 4.56 -10.44 -29.85
C GLN A 151 5.76 -10.86 -29.01
N PHE A 152 5.50 -11.47 -27.87
CA PHE A 152 6.45 -12.17 -27.02
C PHE A 152 6.05 -13.63 -26.89
N ASP A 153 7.05 -14.50 -26.78
CA ASP A 153 6.86 -15.94 -26.57
C ASP A 153 6.52 -16.26 -25.10
#